data_AF-A0A2S7TET3-F1
#
_entry.id   AF-A0A2S7TET3-F1
#
_cell.length_a   1.000
_cell.length_b   1.000
_cell.length_c   1.000
_cell.angle_alpha   90.00
_cell.angle_beta   90.00
_cell.angle_gamma   90.00
#
_symmetry.space_group_name_H-M   'P 1'
#
loop_
_entity.id
_entity.type
_entity.pdbx_description
1 polymer ?
#
loop_
_entity_poly.entity_id
_entity_poly.type
_entity_poly.pdbx_seq_one_letter_code
_entity_poly.pdbx_strand_id
1 'polypeptide(L)'
;MKIDIYTKILLTVIAVNLTIITIKDLNVIPSIHASTSIDSSEFVPRTNYGLVPLNADGTISVSLTNSKAIDVNIVGIDTYDELDINIDEIGGGYLSHGGPISVKIE
;
A
#
# COMPACT_ATOMS: atom_id res chain seq x y z
N MET A 1 -33.06 46.24 -42.40
CA MET A 1 -33.56 46.13 -41.00
C MET A 1 -34.02 44.73 -40.60
N LYS A 2 -34.57 43.88 -41.51
CA LYS A 2 -34.95 42.50 -41.16
C LYS A 2 -33.75 41.59 -40.87
N ILE A 3 -32.63 41.78 -41.57
CA ILE A 3 -31.39 40.99 -41.41
C ILE A 3 -30.83 41.05 -39.99
N ASP A 4 -30.88 42.22 -39.35
CA ASP A 4 -30.38 42.44 -37.98
C ASP A 4 -31.17 41.66 -36.92
N ILE A 5 -32.46 41.45 -37.17
CA ILE A 5 -33.35 40.68 -36.28
C ILE A 5 -33.02 39.19 -36.36
N TYR A 6 -32.85 38.65 -37.57
CA TYR A 6 -32.50 37.24 -37.76
C TYR A 6 -31.14 36.91 -37.15
N THR A 7 -30.12 37.77 -37.36
CA THR A 7 -28.79 37.57 -36.78
C THR A 7 -28.82 37.66 -35.25
N LYS A 8 -29.59 38.59 -34.68
CA LYS A 8 -29.74 38.72 -33.22
C LYS A 8 -30.43 37.49 -32.60
N ILE A 9 -31.45 36.94 -33.25
CA ILE A 9 -32.13 35.72 -32.80
C ILE A 9 -31.16 34.53 -32.86
N LEU A 10 -30.46 34.35 -33.99
CA LEU A 10 -29.48 33.27 -34.17
C LEU A 10 -28.37 33.33 -33.11
N LEU A 11 -27.82 34.53 -32.88
CA LEU A 11 -26.75 34.74 -31.89
C LEU A 11 -27.22 34.44 -30.47
N THR A 12 -28.48 34.78 -30.15
CA THR A 12 -29.08 34.47 -28.85
C THR A 12 -29.21 32.97 -28.65
N VAL A 13 -29.66 32.23 -29.66
CA VAL A 13 -29.79 30.76 -29.60
C VAL A 13 -28.43 30.08 -29.43
N ILE A 14 -27.40 30.54 -30.16
CA ILE A 14 -26.04 30.00 -30.04
C ILE A 14 -25.47 30.29 -28.65
N ALA A 15 -25.65 31.50 -28.14
CA ALA A 15 -25.18 31.90 -26.81
C ALA A 15 -25.81 31.04 -25.70
N VAL A 16 -27.14 30.79 -25.77
CA VAL A 16 -27.86 29.95 -24.80
C VAL A 16 -27.36 28.50 -24.82
N ASN A 17 -27.12 27.92 -26.00
CA ASN A 17 -26.57 26.56 -26.09
C ASN A 17 -25.14 26.49 -25.54
N LEU A 18 -24.29 27.48 -25.84
CA LEU A 18 -22.94 27.54 -25.30
C LEU A 18 -22.95 27.66 -23.78
N THR A 19 -23.81 28.49 -23.18
CA THR A 19 -23.89 28.62 -21.71
C THR A 19 -24.28 27.31 -21.06
N ILE A 20 -25.26 26.57 -21.60
CA ILE A 20 -25.66 25.27 -21.06
C ILE A 20 -24.50 24.27 -21.11
N ILE A 21 -23.75 24.20 -22.22
CA ILE A 21 -22.58 23.33 -22.36
C ILE A 21 -21.49 23.72 -21.35
N THR A 22 -21.18 25.02 -21.23
CA THR A 22 -20.17 25.47 -20.28
C THR A 22 -20.55 25.18 -18.83
N ILE A 23 -21.82 25.25 -18.44
CA ILE A 23 -22.27 24.89 -17.09
C ILE A 23 -22.13 23.39 -16.81
N LYS A 24 -22.32 22.54 -17.83
CA LYS A 24 -22.12 21.07 -17.69
C LYS A 24 -20.64 20.69 -17.61
N ASP A 25 -19.79 21.40 -18.34
CA ASP A 25 -18.34 21.13 -18.38
C ASP A 25 -17.59 21.79 -17.21
N LEU A 26 -18.18 22.84 -16.63
CA LEU A 26 -17.75 23.38 -15.34
C LEU A 26 -18.05 22.29 -14.30
N ASN A 27 -17.06 21.44 -14.03
CA ASN A 27 -17.03 20.47 -12.93
C ASN A 27 -17.03 21.21 -11.58
N VAL A 28 -18.04 22.05 -11.32
CA VAL A 28 -18.24 22.83 -10.09
C VAL A 28 -18.37 21.92 -8.88
N ILE A 29 -18.86 20.70 -9.12
CA ILE A 29 -18.85 19.62 -8.15
C ILE A 29 -17.86 18.59 -8.67
N PRO A 30 -16.60 18.59 -8.22
CA PRO A 30 -15.72 17.47 -8.50
C PRO A 30 -16.37 16.20 -7.97
N SER A 31 -16.57 15.18 -8.82
CA SER A 31 -16.90 13.85 -8.32
C SER A 31 -15.65 13.30 -7.65
N ILE A 32 -15.61 13.39 -6.31
CA ILE A 32 -14.55 12.75 -5.51
C ILE A 32 -14.77 11.24 -5.63
N HIS A 33 -14.13 10.63 -6.62
CA HIS A 33 -14.01 9.18 -6.72
C HIS A 33 -12.84 8.73 -5.85
N ALA A 34 -13.06 8.58 -4.54
CA ALA A 34 -12.39 7.60 -3.66
C ALA A 34 -12.71 7.91 -2.19
N SER A 35 -13.64 7.15 -1.63
CA SER A 35 -13.68 6.84 -0.20
C SER A 35 -14.67 5.70 -0.02
N THR A 36 -14.27 4.49 -0.42
CA THR A 36 -14.78 3.33 0.31
C THR A 36 -14.17 3.47 1.70
N SER A 37 -14.97 3.99 2.64
CA SER A 37 -14.74 3.72 4.05
C SER A 37 -14.77 2.20 4.18
N ILE A 38 -13.60 1.59 4.25
CA ILE A 38 -13.48 0.21 4.69
C ILE A 38 -13.93 0.23 6.14
N ASP A 39 -15.21 -0.03 6.38
CA ASP A 39 -15.67 -0.47 7.68
C ASP A 39 -14.89 -1.75 7.96
N SER A 40 -13.88 -1.62 8.81
CA SER A 40 -12.94 -2.67 9.20
C SER A 40 -13.59 -3.80 10.01
N SER A 41 -14.91 -4.00 9.90
CA SER A 41 -15.69 -4.91 10.73
C SER A 41 -16.20 -6.16 10.03
N GLU A 42 -16.03 -6.34 8.72
CA GLU A 42 -16.38 -7.60 8.05
C GLU A 42 -15.23 -8.16 7.21
N PHE A 43 -14.11 -8.42 7.89
CA PHE A 43 -13.11 -9.35 7.39
C PHE A 43 -13.60 -10.77 7.69
N VAL A 44 -14.35 -11.38 6.76
CA VAL A 44 -14.56 -12.83 6.76
C VAL A 44 -13.36 -13.45 6.03
N PRO A 45 -12.34 -14.00 6.72
CA PRO A 45 -11.15 -14.46 6.04
C PRO A 45 -11.41 -15.89 5.53
N ARG A 46 -11.83 -15.99 4.27
CA ARG A 46 -11.69 -17.25 3.49
C ARG A 46 -10.43 -17.26 2.61
N THR A 47 -9.57 -16.27 2.77
CA THR A 47 -8.29 -16.16 2.07
C THR A 47 -7.15 -16.19 3.08
N ASN A 48 -6.12 -17.01 2.83
CA ASN A 48 -4.94 -17.16 3.68
C ASN A 48 -4.00 -15.94 3.68
N TYR A 49 -4.47 -14.76 3.28
CA TYR A 49 -3.70 -13.53 3.29
C TYR A 49 -4.50 -12.42 3.98
N GLY A 50 -3.79 -11.59 4.74
CA GLY A 50 -4.28 -10.35 5.32
C GLY A 50 -3.74 -9.15 4.53
N LEU A 51 -4.55 -8.11 4.41
CA LEU A 51 -4.06 -6.83 3.90
C LEU A 51 -3.27 -6.14 5.02
N VAL A 52 -2.05 -5.70 4.71
CA VAL A 52 -1.18 -4.99 5.66
C VAL A 52 -0.88 -3.60 5.10
N PRO A 53 -1.06 -2.53 5.89
CA PRO A 53 -0.76 -1.17 5.44
C PRO A 53 0.74 -0.97 5.24
N LEU A 54 1.10 -0.10 4.29
CA LEU A 54 2.48 0.29 3.99
C LEU A 54 2.79 1.61 4.69
N ASN A 55 3.99 1.72 5.27
CA ASN A 55 4.51 2.97 5.78
C ASN A 55 4.91 3.91 4.62
N ALA A 56 5.09 5.20 4.90
CA ALA A 56 5.43 6.19 3.87
C ALA A 56 6.80 5.94 3.19
N ASP A 57 7.70 5.23 3.87
CA ASP A 57 9.01 4.81 3.39
C ASP A 57 8.99 3.47 2.63
N GLY A 58 7.82 2.84 2.49
CA GLY A 58 7.67 1.55 1.83
C GLY A 58 7.92 0.33 2.73
N THR A 59 8.11 0.52 4.03
CA THR A 59 8.29 -0.58 4.97
C THR A 59 6.95 -1.13 5.47
N ILE A 60 6.97 -2.37 5.99
CA ILE A 60 5.81 -3.02 6.60
C ILE A 60 6.17 -3.37 8.05
N SER A 61 5.34 -2.94 8.99
CA SER A 61 5.49 -3.26 10.42
C SER A 61 4.38 -4.22 10.85
N VAL A 62 4.75 -5.43 11.26
CA VAL A 62 3.81 -6.46 11.74
C VAL A 62 4.18 -6.82 13.17
N SER A 63 3.21 -6.79 14.08
CA SER A 63 3.36 -7.25 15.46
C SER A 63 2.35 -8.36 15.72
N LEU A 64 2.84 -9.55 16.08
CA LEU A 64 2.00 -10.69 16.44
C LEU A 64 1.99 -10.86 17.95
N THR A 65 0.83 -10.68 18.56
CA THR A 65 0.65 -10.73 20.02
C THR A 65 0.34 -12.12 20.58
N ASN A 66 0.05 -13.12 19.74
CA ASN A 66 -0.37 -14.44 20.21
C ASN A 66 0.12 -15.61 19.33
N SER A 67 1.43 -15.73 19.18
CA SER A 67 2.03 -16.88 18.49
C SER A 67 3.18 -17.41 19.34
N LYS A 68 2.98 -18.59 19.92
CA LYS A 68 3.98 -19.27 20.77
C LYS A 68 5.27 -19.60 20.00
N ALA A 69 5.19 -19.72 18.68
CA ALA A 69 6.31 -19.77 17.74
C ALA A 69 5.77 -19.42 16.34
N ILE A 70 6.57 -18.74 15.53
CA ILE A 70 6.29 -18.51 14.10
C ILE A 70 7.42 -19.16 13.33
N ASP A 71 7.07 -20.00 12.37
CA ASP A 71 8.02 -20.48 11.38
C ASP A 71 8.25 -19.38 10.33
N VAL A 72 9.48 -18.88 10.26
CA VAL A 72 9.89 -17.83 9.33
C VAL A 72 11.13 -18.29 8.57
N ASN A 73 11.12 -18.05 7.26
CA ASN A 73 12.32 -18.21 6.44
C ASN A 73 13.02 -16.86 6.32
N ILE A 74 14.19 -16.72 6.93
CA ILE A 74 14.98 -15.49 6.91
C ILE A 74 16.10 -15.65 5.89
N VAL A 75 16.12 -14.80 4.86
CA VAL A 75 17.14 -14.85 3.80
C VAL A 75 18.41 -14.08 4.18
N GLY A 76 18.28 -13.06 5.03
CA GLY A 76 19.41 -12.26 5.51
C GLY A 76 19.04 -11.45 6.75
N ILE A 77 20.02 -11.24 7.62
CA ILE A 77 19.92 -10.40 8.81
C ILE A 77 21.14 -9.48 8.81
N ASP A 78 20.91 -8.18 8.76
CA ASP A 78 21.93 -7.17 9.00
C ASP A 78 21.70 -6.61 10.41
N THR A 79 22.51 -7.08 11.35
CA THR A 79 22.52 -6.58 12.73
C THR A 79 23.86 -5.94 13.02
N TYR A 80 23.83 -4.84 13.78
CA TYR A 80 25.04 -4.21 14.31
C TYR A 80 25.43 -4.79 15.68
N ASP A 81 24.48 -5.47 16.33
CA ASP A 81 24.68 -6.14 17.61
C ASP A 81 25.04 -7.61 17.41
N GLU A 82 25.75 -8.20 18.39
CA GLU A 82 26.13 -9.61 18.40
C GLU A 82 24.88 -10.52 18.34
N LEU A 83 24.92 -11.53 17.48
CA LEU A 83 23.83 -12.50 17.31
C LEU A 83 24.15 -13.78 18.09
N ASP A 84 23.39 -14.04 19.15
CA ASP A 84 23.49 -15.29 19.92
C ASP A 84 22.91 -16.46 19.10
N ILE A 85 23.76 -17.44 18.75
CA ILE A 85 23.35 -18.64 18.02
C ILE A 85 23.67 -19.89 18.84
N ASN A 86 22.66 -20.76 19.01
CA ASN A 86 22.85 -22.10 19.54
C ASN A 86 23.17 -23.05 18.38
N ILE A 87 24.34 -23.70 18.42
CA ILE A 87 24.82 -24.60 17.37
C ILE A 87 25.00 -26.00 17.95
N ASP A 88 24.28 -26.98 17.41
CA ASP A 88 24.32 -28.37 17.89
C ASP A 88 25.45 -29.19 17.23
N GLU A 89 25.77 -28.91 15.96
CA GLU A 89 26.74 -29.68 15.17
C GLU A 89 27.50 -28.78 14.17
N ILE A 90 28.80 -29.01 14.03
CA ILE A 90 29.63 -28.41 12.98
C ILE A 90 30.41 -29.49 12.25
N GLY A 91 30.26 -29.58 10.92
CA GLY A 91 31.06 -30.47 10.07
C GLY A 91 31.03 -31.96 10.46
N GLY A 92 29.90 -32.50 10.93
CA GLY A 92 29.80 -33.92 11.32
C GLY A 92 30.08 -34.23 12.79
N GLY A 93 30.48 -33.22 13.59
CA GLY A 93 30.84 -33.38 15.00
C GLY A 93 29.92 -32.60 15.93
N TYR A 94 29.38 -33.27 16.94
CA TYR A 94 28.59 -32.62 17.99
C TYR A 94 29.44 -31.68 18.83
N LEU A 95 28.91 -30.49 19.12
CA LEU A 95 29.57 -29.53 19.99
C LEU A 95 29.29 -29.90 21.46
N SER A 96 30.29 -30.45 22.15
CA SER A 96 30.14 -30.96 23.51
C SER A 96 30.65 -30.02 24.61
N HIS A 97 31.29 -28.90 24.26
CA HIS A 97 31.76 -27.91 25.23
C HIS A 97 31.81 -26.49 24.63
N GLY A 98 31.52 -25.48 25.46
CA GLY A 98 31.45 -24.06 25.07
C GLY A 98 32.81 -23.36 25.01
N GLY A 99 33.74 -23.88 24.20
CA GLY A 99 35.01 -23.22 23.90
C GLY A 99 34.92 -22.28 22.69
N PRO A 100 35.86 -21.34 22.51
CA PRO A 100 35.88 -20.47 21.34
C PRO A 100 36.03 -21.30 20.04
N ILE A 101 35.15 -21.05 19.07
CA ILE A 101 35.17 -21.69 17.75
C ILE A 101 35.86 -20.73 16.77
N SER A 102 36.87 -21.23 16.06
CA SER A 102 37.51 -20.44 15.01
C SER A 102 36.60 -20.38 13.79
N VAL A 103 36.20 -19.17 13.41
CA VAL A 103 35.34 -18.90 12.26
C VAL A 103 36.15 -18.15 11.20
N LYS A 104 35.91 -18.46 9.92
CA LYS A 104 36.50 -17.74 8.79
C LYS A 104 35.41 -16.90 8.14
N ILE A 105 35.66 -15.60 8.02
CA ILE A 105 34.80 -14.67 7.29
C ILE A 105 35.37 -14.60 5.86
N GLU A 106 34.54 -14.88 4.87
CA GLU A 106 34.84 -14.63 3.45
C GLU A 106 34.19 -13.32 2.98
#